data_AF-A0A1N7RUB8-F1
#
_entry.id   AF-A0A1N7RUB8-F1
#
_cell.length_a   1.000
_cell.length_b   1.000
_cell.length_c   1.000
_cell.angle_alpha   90.00
_cell.angle_beta   90.00
_cell.angle_gamma   90.00
#
_symmetry.space_group_name_H-M   'P 1'
#
loop_
_entity.id
_entity.type
_entity.pdbx_description
1 polymer ?
#
loop_
_entity_poly.entity_id
_entity_poly.type
_entity_poly.pdbx_seq_one_letter_code
_entity_poly.pdbx_strand_id
1 'polypeptide(L)'
;MDPLNTRPTWLAALLPLLAVWQYGDRSIVRGELYRMALSADAAAQSADALQRIARMLNRDGNPVEMHCKELRAIALAALAGFERVPPCAPVAMLMEHNGSLH
;
A
#
# COMPACT_ATOMS: atom_id res chain seq x y z
N MET A 1 -6.32 -17.56 -21.29
CA MET A 1 -6.62 -17.26 -19.88
C MET A 1 -6.10 -15.87 -19.64
N ASP A 2 -6.99 -14.86 -19.60
CA ASP A 2 -6.60 -13.56 -19.07
C ASP A 2 -6.12 -13.78 -17.63
N PRO A 3 -4.92 -13.32 -17.24
CA PRO A 3 -4.56 -13.28 -15.84
C PRO A 3 -5.52 -12.27 -15.23
N LEU A 4 -6.63 -12.78 -14.69
CA LEU A 4 -7.58 -12.02 -13.88
C LEU A 4 -6.74 -11.12 -13.00
N ASN A 5 -6.96 -9.82 -13.19
CA ASN A 5 -6.38 -8.69 -12.48
C ASN A 5 -6.66 -8.88 -10.98
N THR A 6 -5.98 -9.84 -10.38
CA THR A 6 -5.97 -10.17 -8.97
C THR A 6 -5.08 -9.14 -8.34
N ARG A 7 -5.51 -7.87 -8.42
CA ARG A 7 -4.91 -6.83 -7.62
C ARG A 7 -5.04 -7.32 -6.19
N PRO A 8 -3.93 -7.59 -5.50
CA PRO A 8 -4.00 -8.05 -4.13
C PRO A 8 -4.77 -7.00 -3.34
N THR A 9 -5.92 -7.38 -2.80
CA THR A 9 -6.71 -6.52 -1.92
C THR A 9 -6.31 -6.81 -0.49
N TRP A 10 -6.39 -5.81 0.39
CA TRP A 10 -6.17 -6.02 1.81
C TRP A 10 -7.09 -7.10 2.40
N LEU A 11 -8.30 -7.24 1.85
CA LEU A 11 -9.24 -8.30 2.24
C LEU A 11 -8.72 -9.70 1.86
N ALA A 12 -8.16 -9.86 0.66
CA ALA A 12 -7.55 -11.11 0.22
C ALA A 12 -6.33 -11.51 1.06
N ALA A 13 -5.59 -10.52 1.59
CA ALA A 13 -4.47 -10.76 2.52
C ALA A 13 -4.94 -11.04 3.97
N LEU A 14 -6.06 -10.45 4.41
CA LEU A 14 -6.55 -10.57 5.78
C LEU A 14 -7.05 -11.99 6.11
N LEU A 15 -7.72 -12.64 5.17
CA LEU A 15 -8.32 -13.98 5.40
C LEU A 15 -7.26 -15.05 5.75
N PRO A 16 -6.14 -15.19 4.99
CA PRO A 16 -5.04 -16.06 5.40
C PRO A 16 -4.44 -15.69 6.76
N LEU A 17 -4.30 -14.40 7.07
CA LEU A 17 -3.74 -13.95 8.35
C LEU A 17 -4.63 -14.33 9.54
N LEU A 18 -5.95 -14.28 9.37
CA LEU A 18 -6.90 -14.74 10.39
C LEU A 18 -6.77 -16.26 10.62
N ALA A 19 -6.56 -17.04 9.57
CA ALA A 19 -6.29 -18.48 9.71
C ALA A 19 -4.98 -18.74 10.47
N VAL A 20 -3.90 -18.03 10.13
CA VAL A 20 -2.62 -18.14 10.86
C VAL A 20 -2.76 -17.64 12.31
N TRP A 21 -3.61 -16.66 12.59
CA TRP A 21 -3.86 -16.19 13.96
C TRP A 21 -4.53 -17.26 14.83
N GLN A 22 -5.46 -18.01 14.22
CA GLN A 22 -6.22 -19.06 14.88
C GLN A 22 -5.37 -20.32 15.11
N TYR A 23 -4.56 -20.72 14.13
CA TYR A 23 -3.92 -22.04 14.11
C TYR A 23 -2.38 -22.03 14.05
N GLY A 24 -1.74 -20.86 13.90
CA GLY A 24 -0.31 -20.72 13.67
C GLY A 24 0.37 -19.72 14.62
N ASP A 25 1.53 -19.23 14.19
CA ASP A 25 2.33 -18.30 14.99
C ASP A 25 1.74 -16.88 14.96
N ARG A 26 1.20 -16.45 16.11
CA ARG A 26 0.62 -15.11 16.29
C ARG A 26 1.65 -13.99 16.18
N SER A 27 2.93 -14.26 16.41
CA SER A 27 3.99 -13.25 16.29
C SER A 27 4.13 -12.78 14.83
N ILE A 28 3.99 -13.72 13.88
CA ILE A 28 4.00 -13.45 12.44
C ILE A 28 2.81 -12.58 12.06
N VAL A 29 1.60 -12.99 12.45
CA VAL A 29 0.37 -12.24 12.12
C VAL A 29 0.39 -10.84 12.67
N ARG A 30 0.89 -10.64 13.90
CA ARG A 30 1.01 -9.30 14.50
C ARG A 30 1.96 -8.41 13.68
N GLY A 31 3.06 -8.96 13.17
CA GLY A 31 3.96 -8.25 12.26
C GLY A 31 3.28 -7.87 10.96
N GLU A 32 2.53 -8.78 10.34
CA GLU A 32 1.79 -8.52 9.10
C GLU A 32 0.69 -7.47 9.28
N LEU A 33 -0.14 -7.60 10.31
CA LEU A 33 -1.21 -6.64 10.62
C LEU A 33 -0.65 -5.24 10.91
N TYR A 34 0.49 -5.14 11.60
CA TYR A 34 1.16 -3.85 11.82
C TYR A 34 1.58 -3.19 10.50
N ARG A 35 2.12 -3.97 9.55
CA ARG A 35 2.52 -3.47 8.22
C ARG A 35 1.30 -3.09 7.37
N MET A 36 0.21 -3.87 7.44
CA MET A 36 -1.06 -3.50 6.79
C MET A 36 -1.57 -2.15 7.30
N ALA A 37 -1.55 -1.93 8.62
CA ALA A 37 -1.97 -0.66 9.22
C ALA A 37 -1.13 0.52 8.73
N LEU A 38 0.21 0.40 8.77
CA LEU A 38 1.12 1.44 8.26
C LEU A 38 0.90 1.72 6.76
N SER A 39 0.61 0.70 5.98
CA SER A 39 0.35 0.85 4.55
C SER A 39 -0.99 1.54 4.28
N ALA A 40 -2.02 1.26 5.10
CA ALA A 40 -3.30 1.94 5.02
C ALA A 40 -3.15 3.44 5.37
N ASP A 41 -2.37 3.77 6.39
CA ASP A 41 -2.07 5.15 6.76
C ASP A 41 -1.30 5.89 5.64
N ALA A 42 -0.28 5.26 5.07
CA ALA A 42 0.46 5.81 3.93
C ALA A 42 -0.43 6.02 2.70
N ALA A 43 -1.33 5.07 2.42
CA ALA A 43 -2.30 5.18 1.33
C ALA A 43 -3.31 6.33 1.56
N ALA A 44 -3.80 6.50 2.78
CA ALA A 44 -4.70 7.60 3.14
C ALA A 44 -4.01 8.97 2.97
N GLN A 45 -2.78 9.11 3.46
CA GLN A 45 -1.97 10.33 3.26
C GLN A 45 -1.71 10.62 1.78
N SER A 46 -1.45 9.58 1.00
CA SER A 46 -1.24 9.71 -0.45
C SER A 46 -2.52 10.11 -1.19
N ALA A 47 -3.67 9.59 -0.78
CA ALA A 47 -4.96 9.97 -1.35
C ALA A 47 -5.27 11.46 -1.07
N ASP A 48 -4.99 11.96 0.13
CA ASP A 48 -5.13 13.39 0.46
C ASP A 48 -4.17 14.24 -0.39
N ALA A 49 -2.91 13.82 -0.51
CA ALA A 49 -1.91 14.48 -1.36
C ALA A 49 -2.38 14.57 -2.83
N LEU A 50 -2.89 13.47 -3.39
CA LEU A 50 -3.44 13.44 -4.76
C LEU A 50 -4.67 14.35 -4.90
N GLN A 51 -5.54 14.39 -3.89
CA GLN A 51 -6.70 15.29 -3.90
C GLN A 51 -6.28 16.76 -3.88
N ARG A 52 -5.24 17.11 -3.12
CA ARG A 52 -4.66 18.46 -3.10
C ARG A 52 -4.10 18.84 -4.47
N ILE A 53 -3.35 17.94 -5.10
CA ILE A 53 -2.84 18.13 -6.46
C ILE A 53 -3.99 18.36 -7.45
N ALA A 54 -5.04 17.54 -7.43
CA ALA A 54 -6.19 17.68 -8.31
C ALA A 54 -6.93 19.02 -8.12
N ARG A 55 -7.08 19.48 -6.87
CA ARG A 55 -7.69 20.78 -6.57
C ARG A 55 -6.85 21.97 -7.06
N MET A 56 -5.52 21.88 -6.98
CA MET A 56 -4.62 22.90 -7.53
C MET A 56 -4.74 22.97 -9.05
N LEU A 57 -4.72 21.82 -9.74
CA LEU A 57 -4.87 21.76 -11.20
C LEU A 57 -6.20 22.32 -11.70
N ASN A 58 -7.29 22.07 -10.97
CA ASN A 58 -8.63 22.57 -11.33
C ASN A 58 -8.79 24.09 -11.16
N ARG A 59 -8.01 24.75 -10.29
CA ARG A 59 -8.14 26.19 -10.02
C ARG A 59 -7.42 27.07 -11.04
N ASP A 60 -6.26 26.65 -11.52
CA ASP A 60 -5.33 27.56 -12.19
C ASP A 60 -5.28 27.43 -13.72
N GLY A 61 -6.10 26.56 -14.33
CA GLY A 61 -6.17 26.41 -15.80
C GLY A 61 -4.86 25.97 -16.47
N ASN A 62 -3.84 25.66 -15.65
CA ASN A 62 -2.44 25.39 -15.93
C ASN A 62 -1.54 26.65 -16.10
N PRO A 63 -0.48 26.74 -15.27
CA PRO A 63 0.81 26.28 -15.76
C PRO A 63 1.51 25.41 -14.72
N VAL A 64 1.67 24.11 -15.03
CA VAL A 64 2.41 23.10 -14.24
C VAL A 64 3.77 23.64 -13.82
N GLU A 65 4.36 24.54 -14.62
CA GLU A 65 5.64 25.19 -14.37
C GLU A 65 5.63 26.12 -13.14
N MET A 66 4.53 26.82 -12.85
CA MET A 66 4.41 27.74 -11.70
C MET A 66 4.31 26.99 -10.37
N HIS A 67 3.70 25.80 -10.37
CA HIS A 67 3.49 24.98 -9.16
C HIS A 67 4.35 23.71 -9.13
N CYS A 68 5.28 23.51 -10.07
CA CYS A 68 6.06 22.27 -10.21
C CYS A 68 6.81 21.89 -8.92
N LYS A 69 7.40 22.88 -8.23
CA LYS A 69 8.09 22.68 -6.95
C LYS A 69 7.13 22.20 -5.85
N GLU A 70 5.93 22.76 -5.81
CA GLU A 70 4.92 22.43 -4.80
C GLU A 70 4.28 21.06 -5.07
N LEU A 71 3.97 20.75 -6.33
CA LEU A 71 3.54 19.42 -6.76
C LEU A 71 4.59 18.35 -6.42
N ARG A 72 5.87 18.63 -6.69
CA ARG A 72 6.98 17.74 -6.36
C ARG A 72 7.11 17.56 -4.84
N ALA A 73 6.95 18.61 -4.05
CA ALA A 73 6.98 18.51 -2.59
C ALA A 73 5.85 17.64 -2.04
N ILE A 74 4.62 17.81 -2.56
CA ILE A 74 3.46 16.98 -2.19
C ILE A 74 3.70 15.51 -2.56
N ALA A 75 4.20 15.25 -3.77
CA ALA A 75 4.50 13.89 -4.23
C ALA A 75 5.61 13.22 -3.38
N LEU A 76 6.69 13.94 -3.07
CA LEU A 76 7.77 13.43 -2.23
C LEU A 76 7.32 13.13 -0.80
N ALA A 77 6.45 13.98 -0.23
CA ALA A 77 5.88 13.73 1.09
C ALA A 77 5.02 12.47 1.13
N ALA A 78 4.22 12.22 0.08
CA ALA A 78 3.44 10.99 -0.07
C ALA A 78 4.34 9.76 -0.22
N LEU A 79 5.40 9.84 -1.04
CA LEU A 79 6.38 8.76 -1.21
C LEU A 79 7.11 8.40 0.08
N ALA A 80 7.53 9.41 0.86
CA ALA A 80 8.18 9.20 2.16
C ALA A 80 7.26 8.47 3.17
N GLY A 81 5.93 8.57 3.02
CA GLY A 81 4.97 7.78 3.80
C GLY A 81 5.10 6.28 3.54
N PHE A 82 5.30 5.88 2.27
CA PHE A 82 5.49 4.47 1.90
C PHE A 82 6.87 3.93 2.27
N GLU A 83 7.92 4.76 2.30
CA GLU A 83 9.26 4.34 2.75
C GLU A 83 9.28 3.89 4.22
N ARG A 84 8.32 4.35 5.03
CA ARG A 84 8.16 3.95 6.44
C ARG A 84 7.47 2.60 6.59
N VAL A 85 6.87 2.06 5.53
CA VAL A 85 6.26 0.73 5.54
C VAL A 85 7.40 -0.30 5.46
N PRO A 86 7.56 -1.18 6.45
CA PRO A 86 8.61 -2.20 6.40
C PRO A 86 8.39 -3.13 5.19
N PRO A 87 9.47 -3.55 4.49
CA PRO A 87 9.38 -4.40 3.31
C PRO A 87 8.67 -5.73 3.64
N CYS A 88 8.07 -6.36 2.62
CA CYS A 88 7.44 -7.69 2.76
C CYS A 88 8.35 -8.67 3.49
N ALA A 89 7.88 -9.18 4.63
CA ALA A 89 8.53 -10.31 5.28
C ALA A 89 8.27 -11.58 4.44
N PRO A 90 9.18 -12.56 4.46
CA PRO A 90 9.19 -13.71 3.54
C PRO A 90 7.95 -14.61 3.61
N VAL A 91 7.02 -14.41 4.56
CA VAL A 91 5.86 -15.29 4.76
C VAL A 91 4.84 -15.15 3.64
N ALA A 92 4.63 -13.95 3.08
CA ALA A 92 3.80 -13.80 1.87
C ALA A 92 4.42 -14.58 0.69
N MET A 93 5.75 -14.53 0.52
CA MET A 93 6.47 -15.34 -0.47
C MET A 93 6.42 -16.84 -0.17
N LEU A 94 6.43 -17.25 1.11
CA LEU A 94 6.37 -18.66 1.51
C LEU A 94 4.98 -19.26 1.27
N MET A 95 3.89 -18.49 1.44
CA MET A 95 2.55 -18.94 1.09
C MET A 95 2.36 -19.03 -0.44
N GLU A 96 2.94 -18.10 -1.20
CA GLU A 96 2.98 -18.20 -2.67
C GLU A 96 3.80 -19.41 -3.14
N HIS A 97 4.90 -19.75 -2.46
CA HIS A 97 5.74 -20.91 -2.81
C HIS A 97 5.08 -22.25 -2.44
N ASN A 98 4.39 -22.33 -1.30
CA ASN A 98 3.68 -23.54 -0.88
C ASN A 98 2.32 -23.74 -1.57
N GLY A 99 1.79 -22.72 -2.25
CA GLY A 99 0.63 -22.84 -3.13
C GLY A 99 0.93 -23.43 -4.51
N SER A 100 2.22 -23.66 -4.83
CA SER A 100 2.69 -24.23 -6.10
C SER A 100 3.28 -25.63 -5.92
N LEU A 101 2.69 -26.45 -5.04
CA LEU A 101 2.94 -27.89 -5.00
C LEU A 101 1.62 -28.66 -5.16
N HIS A 102 1.45 -29.13 -6.40
CA HIS A 102 0.45 -30.05 -6.95
C HIS A 102 -0.93 -29.50 -7.31
#